data_AF-W6MNA2-F1
#
_entry.id   AF-W6MNA2-F1
#
_cell.length_a   1.000
_cell.length_b   1.000
_cell.length_c   1.000
_cell.angle_alpha   90.00
_cell.angle_beta   90.00
_cell.angle_gamma   90.00
#
_symmetry.space_group_name_H-M   'P 1'
#
loop_
_entity.id
_entity.type
_entity.pdbx_description
1 polymer ?
#
loop_
_entity_poly.entity_id
_entity_poly.type
_entity_poly.pdbx_seq_one_letter_code
_entity_poly.pdbx_strand_id
1 'polypeptide(L)'
;MESLHDTIRSGDGLLSVASKVNGRHPLETRLQNWEETQQNARLEQYRRLFGAADPIRRTMDLEIVSQTDFKPAVLGGPANVHLDILKNKDSSIDWEDIYKGDPSSAPDLHTEVERRVGL
;
A
#
# COMPACT_ATOMS: atom_id res chain seq x y z
N MET A 1 -20.27 22.68 12.46
CA MET A 1 -19.26 23.76 12.35
C MET A 1 -18.23 23.30 11.33
N GLU A 2 -18.61 23.31 10.05
CA GLU A 2 -17.70 22.97 8.94
C GLU A 2 -16.85 24.22 8.63
N SER A 3 -15.53 24.09 8.73
CA SER A 3 -14.59 25.14 8.33
C SER A 3 -14.53 25.23 6.81
N LEU A 4 -14.77 26.42 6.26
CA LEU A 4 -14.57 26.74 4.84
C LEU A 4 -13.11 26.42 4.45
N HIS A 5 -12.95 25.56 3.46
CA HIS A 5 -11.63 25.16 2.95
C HIS A 5 -10.97 26.35 2.23
N ASP A 6 -9.80 26.78 2.69
CA ASP A 6 -9.01 27.86 2.06
C ASP A 6 -8.37 27.32 0.76
N THR A 7 -9.05 27.58 -0.36
CA THR A 7 -8.67 27.07 -1.69
C THR A 7 -7.44 27.76 -2.27
N ILE A 8 -7.05 28.93 -1.75
CA ILE A 8 -5.88 29.68 -2.24
C ILE A 8 -4.60 29.12 -1.59
N ARG A 9 -4.64 28.79 -0.30
CA ARG A 9 -3.50 28.12 0.36
C ARG A 9 -3.33 26.67 -0.06
N SER A 10 -4.41 25.96 -0.38
CA SER A 10 -4.34 24.60 -0.92
C SER A 10 -3.93 24.55 -2.40
N GLY A 11 -3.65 25.71 -3.04
CA GLY A 11 -3.19 25.79 -4.43
C GLY A 11 -4.26 25.44 -5.48
N ASP A 12 -5.52 25.33 -5.07
CA ASP A 12 -6.62 24.83 -5.91
C ASP A 12 -7.55 25.95 -6.43
N GLY A 13 -7.26 27.20 -6.05
CA GLY A 13 -7.99 28.39 -6.46
C GLY A 13 -7.67 28.80 -7.90
N LEU A 14 -8.68 28.71 -8.76
CA LEU A 14 -8.77 29.24 -10.14
C LEU A 14 -8.13 28.41 -11.27
N LEU A 15 -7.73 27.16 -11.02
CA LEU A 15 -7.29 26.27 -12.11
C LEU A 15 -8.51 25.63 -12.81
N SER A 16 -8.65 25.84 -14.11
CA SER A 16 -9.63 25.16 -14.95
C SER A 16 -9.47 23.64 -14.82
N VAL A 17 -10.58 22.89 -14.83
CA VAL A 17 -10.53 21.41 -14.82
C VAL A 17 -9.61 20.89 -15.94
N ALA A 18 -9.56 21.59 -17.08
CA ALA A 18 -8.66 21.29 -18.17
C ALA A 18 -7.17 21.45 -17.82
N SER A 19 -6.76 22.44 -17.01
CA SER A 19 -5.36 22.60 -16.60
C SER A 19 -4.94 21.59 -15.52
N LYS A 20 -5.87 21.13 -14.68
CA LYS A 20 -5.64 20.01 -13.75
C LYS A 20 -5.39 18.68 -14.48
N VAL A 21 -6.00 18.50 -15.65
CA VAL A 21 -5.88 17.27 -16.46
C VAL A 21 -4.73 17.35 -17.48
N ASN A 22 -4.50 18.49 -18.13
CA ASN A 22 -3.46 18.64 -19.18
C ASN A 22 -2.03 18.86 -18.64
N GLY A 23 -1.86 19.24 -17.36
CA GLY A 23 -0.53 19.56 -16.80
C GLY A 23 0.24 18.38 -16.21
N ARG A 24 -0.36 17.18 -16.14
CA ARG A 24 0.25 16.02 -15.50
C ARG A 24 0.96 15.14 -16.52
N HIS A 25 2.07 14.54 -16.11
CA HIS A 25 2.80 13.63 -16.97
C HIS A 25 1.94 12.38 -17.24
N PRO A 26 1.78 11.91 -18.50
CA PRO A 26 0.86 10.83 -18.83
C PRO A 26 1.21 9.48 -18.17
N LEU A 27 2.45 9.31 -17.69
CA LEU A 27 2.86 8.13 -16.93
C LEU A 27 2.75 8.30 -15.42
N GLU A 28 2.51 9.50 -14.91
CA GLU A 28 2.48 9.75 -13.46
C GLU A 28 1.40 8.89 -12.80
N THR A 29 0.17 8.92 -13.34
CA THR A 29 -0.94 8.09 -12.86
C THR A 29 -0.65 6.60 -13.00
N ARG A 30 0.06 6.18 -14.07
CA ARG A 30 0.41 4.77 -14.28
C ARG A 30 1.46 4.28 -13.31
N LEU A 31 2.45 5.10 -13.00
CA LEU A 31 3.50 4.79 -12.03
C LEU A 31 2.90 4.72 -10.62
N GLN A 32 2.02 5.64 -10.27
CA GLN A 32 1.31 5.64 -8.98
C GLN A 32 0.47 4.36 -8.80
N ASN A 33 -0.22 3.91 -9.85
CA ASN A 33 -1.12 2.75 -9.78
C ASN A 33 -0.48 1.45 -10.31
N TRP A 34 0.85 1.41 -10.47
CA TRP A 34 1.52 0.29 -11.13
C TRP A 34 1.27 -1.04 -10.41
N GLU A 35 1.46 -1.07 -9.09
CA GLU A 35 1.30 -2.29 -8.30
C GLU A 35 -0.15 -2.77 -8.28
N GLU A 36 -1.10 -1.85 -8.09
CA GLU A 36 -2.53 -2.17 -8.11
C GLU A 36 -2.96 -2.73 -9.48
N THR A 37 -2.49 -2.10 -10.57
CA THR A 37 -2.78 -2.57 -11.92
C THR A 37 -2.20 -3.96 -12.18
N GLN A 38 -0.98 -4.23 -11.71
CA GLN A 38 -0.35 -5.56 -11.79
C GLN A 38 -1.13 -6.62 -11.01
N GLN A 39 -1.57 -6.29 -9.79
CA GLN A 39 -2.37 -7.20 -8.98
C GLN A 39 -3.73 -7.50 -9.62
N ASN A 40 -4.42 -6.48 -10.12
CA ASN A 40 -5.71 -6.62 -10.80
C ASN A 40 -5.59 -7.49 -12.06
N ALA A 41 -4.52 -7.29 -12.85
CA ALA A 41 -4.26 -8.13 -14.02
C ALA A 41 -4.06 -9.61 -13.63
N ARG A 42 -3.36 -9.89 -12.52
CA ARG A 42 -3.17 -11.27 -12.02
C ARG A 42 -4.48 -11.88 -11.52
N LEU A 43 -5.28 -11.14 -10.76
CA LEU A 43 -6.58 -11.63 -10.29
C LEU A 43 -7.51 -11.93 -11.48
N GLU A 44 -7.46 -11.14 -12.54
CA GLU A 44 -8.19 -11.43 -13.76
C GLU A 44 -7.69 -12.70 -14.46
N GLN A 45 -6.37 -12.92 -14.52
CA GLN A 45 -5.80 -14.16 -15.04
C GLN A 45 -6.25 -15.38 -14.22
N TYR A 46 -6.22 -15.31 -12.89
CA TYR A 46 -6.71 -16.39 -12.03
C TYR A 46 -8.20 -16.65 -12.26
N ARG A 47 -9.00 -15.58 -12.39
CA ARG A 47 -10.42 -15.71 -12.71
C ARG A 47 -10.66 -16.46 -14.03
N ARG A 48 -9.85 -16.18 -15.06
CA ARG A 48 -9.97 -16.80 -16.38
C ARG A 48 -9.51 -18.27 -16.38
N LEU A 49 -8.47 -18.61 -15.61
CA LEU A 49 -7.88 -19.95 -15.59
C LEU A 49 -8.59 -20.91 -14.63
N PHE A 50 -8.95 -20.43 -13.44
CA PHE A 50 -9.43 -21.27 -12.33
C PHE A 50 -10.87 -20.93 -11.90
N GLY A 51 -11.45 -19.87 -12.46
CA GLY A 51 -12.81 -19.44 -12.15
C GLY A 51 -12.89 -18.37 -11.06
N ALA A 52 -14.11 -17.98 -10.69
CA ALA A 52 -14.34 -16.84 -9.81
C ALA A 52 -13.96 -17.07 -8.34
N ALA A 53 -13.87 -18.32 -7.89
CA ALA A 53 -13.57 -18.65 -6.49
C ALA A 53 -12.12 -18.30 -6.09
N ASP A 54 -11.17 -18.51 -7.00
CA ASP A 54 -9.74 -18.29 -6.75
C ASP A 54 -9.36 -16.84 -6.41
N PRO A 55 -9.77 -15.81 -7.18
CA PRO A 55 -9.46 -14.43 -6.80
C PRO A 55 -10.11 -14.05 -5.46
N ILE A 56 -11.33 -14.53 -5.17
CA ILE A 56 -12.04 -14.25 -3.91
C ILE A 56 -11.25 -14.84 -2.74
N ARG A 57 -10.87 -16.11 -2.82
CA ARG A 57 -10.07 -16.76 -1.80
C ARG A 57 -8.74 -16.03 -1.57
N ARG A 58 -8.03 -15.67 -2.65
CA ARG A 58 -6.77 -14.94 -2.52
C ARG A 58 -6.93 -13.57 -1.86
N THR A 59 -8.01 -12.84 -2.17
CA THR A 59 -8.28 -11.57 -1.49
C THR A 59 -8.56 -11.75 -0.01
N MET A 60 -9.28 -12.82 0.38
CA MET A 60 -9.50 -13.15 1.79
C MET A 60 -8.21 -13.55 2.50
N ASP A 61 -7.37 -14.37 1.87
CA ASP A 61 -6.08 -14.79 2.42
C ASP A 61 -5.15 -13.57 2.64
N LEU A 62 -5.12 -12.63 1.68
CA LEU A 62 -4.38 -11.37 1.81
C LEU A 62 -4.90 -10.51 2.97
N GLU A 63 -6.21 -10.41 3.14
CA GLU A 63 -6.82 -9.66 4.23
C GLU A 63 -6.46 -10.28 5.59
N ILE A 64 -6.57 -11.60 5.73
CA ILE A 64 -6.19 -12.31 6.95
C ILE A 64 -4.72 -12.06 7.28
N VAL A 65 -3.81 -12.26 6.32
CA VAL A 65 -2.37 -12.05 6.53
C VAL A 65 -2.09 -10.61 6.97
N SER A 66 -2.72 -9.62 6.33
CA SER A 66 -2.55 -8.20 6.67
C SER A 66 -2.96 -7.86 8.11
N GLN A 67 -3.94 -8.58 8.66
CA GLN A 67 -4.40 -8.36 10.03
C GLN A 67 -3.51 -9.07 11.07
N THR A 68 -2.86 -10.18 10.67
CA THR A 68 -2.09 -11.05 11.56
C THR A 68 -0.60 -10.74 11.64
N ASP A 69 -0.02 -10.10 10.62
CA ASP A 69 1.45 -9.89 10.51
C ASP A 69 1.97 -8.72 11.34
N PHE A 70 1.57 -8.63 12.61
CA PHE A 70 2.10 -7.64 13.53
C PHE A 70 3.37 -8.17 14.21
N LYS A 71 4.48 -7.47 14.00
CA LYS A 71 5.73 -7.69 14.74
C LYS A 71 6.41 -6.35 15.03
N PRO A 72 6.68 -6.04 16.32
CA PRO A 72 7.28 -4.76 16.71
C PRO A 72 8.58 -4.44 15.98
N ALA A 73 8.80 -3.15 15.70
CA ALA A 73 10.00 -2.66 15.00
C ALA A 73 11.29 -3.05 15.74
N VAL A 74 11.28 -3.04 17.08
CA VAL A 74 12.41 -3.48 17.91
C VAL A 74 12.81 -4.95 17.70
N LEU A 75 11.88 -5.80 17.26
CA LEU A 75 12.16 -7.21 16.93
C LEU A 75 12.55 -7.41 15.47
N GLY A 76 12.83 -6.33 14.74
CA GLY A 76 13.19 -6.34 13.33
C GLY A 76 12.01 -6.21 12.36
N GLY A 77 10.83 -5.77 12.83
CA GLY A 77 9.65 -5.50 12.02
C GLY A 77 8.92 -6.75 11.48
N PRO A 78 7.79 -6.57 10.78
CA PRO A 78 7.00 -7.65 10.19
C PRO A 78 7.82 -8.46 9.18
N ALA A 79 7.72 -9.78 9.28
CA ALA A 79 8.33 -10.67 8.31
C ALA A 79 7.30 -10.92 7.21
N ASN A 80 7.23 -10.01 6.23
CA ASN A 80 6.23 -9.98 5.15
C ASN A 80 6.23 -11.22 4.22
N VAL A 81 6.91 -12.31 4.57
CA VAL A 81 7.07 -13.52 3.75
C VAL A 81 5.72 -14.09 3.29
N HIS A 82 4.72 -14.15 4.18
CA HIS A 82 3.39 -14.64 3.83
C HIS A 82 2.69 -13.74 2.82
N LEU A 83 2.82 -12.43 3.00
CA LEU A 83 2.29 -11.41 2.09
C LEU A 83 3.00 -11.49 0.74
N ASP A 84 4.32 -11.65 0.73
CA ASP A 84 5.13 -11.72 -0.48
C ASP A 84 4.81 -12.95 -1.32
N ILE A 85 4.57 -14.11 -0.68
CA ILE A 85 4.10 -15.32 -1.37
C ILE A 85 2.75 -15.06 -2.04
N LEU A 86 1.81 -14.44 -1.33
CA LEU A 86 0.47 -14.17 -1.87
C LEU A 86 0.50 -13.12 -3.00
N LYS A 87 1.39 -12.13 -2.91
CA LYS A 87 1.63 -11.13 -3.96
C LYS A 87 2.53 -11.63 -5.10
N ASN A 88 3.11 -12.82 -4.96
CA ASN A 88 4.09 -13.39 -5.89
C ASN A 88 5.35 -12.49 -6.04
N LYS A 89 5.81 -11.92 -4.90
CA LYS A 89 6.99 -11.05 -4.74
C LYS A 89 8.15 -11.76 -4.03
N ASP A 90 7.98 -13.02 -3.62
CA ASP A 90 8.93 -13.84 -2.85
C ASP A 90 10.34 -13.99 -3.48
N SER A 91 10.42 -13.89 -4.80
CA SER A 91 11.67 -14.01 -5.58
C SER A 91 12.25 -12.67 -6.05
N SER A 92 11.59 -11.55 -5.69
CA SER A 92 12.06 -10.21 -6.06
C SER A 92 12.60 -9.47 -4.85
N ILE A 93 13.57 -8.58 -5.09
CA ILE A 93 14.25 -7.80 -4.07
C ILE A 93 14.04 -6.32 -4.41
N ASP A 94 13.57 -5.56 -3.43
CA ASP A 94 13.40 -4.11 -3.54
C ASP A 94 14.53 -3.35 -2.85
N TRP A 95 14.55 -2.03 -3.05
CA TRP A 95 15.54 -1.17 -2.41
C TRP A 95 15.43 -1.17 -0.88
N GLU A 96 14.20 -1.30 -0.35
CA GLU A 96 13.88 -1.33 1.09
C GLU A 96 14.45 -2.58 1.79
N ASP A 97 14.58 -3.69 1.06
CA ASP A 97 15.12 -4.94 1.59
C ASP A 97 16.64 -4.86 1.84
N ILE A 98 17.33 -4.07 1.01
CA ILE A 98 18.78 -3.88 1.07
C ILE A 98 19.13 -2.74 2.03
N TYR A 99 18.41 -1.63 1.95
CA TYR A 99 18.63 -0.44 2.75
C TYR A 99 17.56 -0.30 3.82
N LYS A 100 17.71 -1.13 4.86
CA LYS A 100 16.93 -0.98 6.09
C LYS A 100 17.33 0.36 6.72
N GLY A 101 16.37 1.28 6.87
CA GLY A 101 16.60 2.63 7.40
C GLY A 101 17.26 2.64 8.79
N ASP A 102 17.53 3.82 9.33
CA ASP A 102 18.21 3.95 10.62
C ASP A 102 17.42 3.24 11.76
N PRO A 103 17.99 2.20 12.40
CA PRO A 103 17.31 1.46 13.46
C PRO A 103 17.04 2.32 14.71
N SER A 104 17.73 3.45 14.87
CA SER A 104 17.49 4.39 15.98
C SER A 104 16.21 5.22 15.80
N SER A 105 15.61 5.23 14.61
CA SER A 105 14.33 5.89 14.30
C SER A 105 13.12 5.00 14.64
N ALA A 106 13.34 3.76 15.09
CA ALA A 106 12.26 2.84 15.42
C ALA A 106 11.46 3.34 16.65
N PRO A 107 10.12 3.35 16.60
CA PRO A 107 9.29 3.71 17.75
C PRO A 107 9.47 2.71 18.89
N ASP A 108 9.25 3.17 20.13
CA ASP A 108 9.24 2.30 21.30
C ASP A 108 8.10 1.25 21.21
N LEU A 109 8.36 0.06 21.74
CA LEU A 109 7.44 -1.08 21.65
C LEU A 109 6.09 -0.76 22.29
N HIS A 110 6.09 -0.06 23.43
CA HIS A 110 4.86 0.33 24.11
C HIS A 110 4.02 1.27 23.26
N THR A 111 4.67 2.26 22.64
CA THR A 111 4.01 3.23 21.75
C THR A 111 3.40 2.55 20.51
N GLU A 112 4.08 1.54 19.97
CA GLU A 112 3.61 0.78 18.80
C GLU A 112 2.40 -0.10 19.14
N VAL A 113 2.44 -0.79 20.29
CA VAL A 113 1.35 -1.65 20.76
C VAL A 113 0.13 -0.83 21.16
N GLU A 114 0.30 0.29 21.86
CA GLU A 114 -0.80 1.21 22.23
C GLU A 114 -1.55 1.70 21.00
N ARG A 115 -0.81 2.18 19.98
CA ARG A 115 -1.39 2.59 18.68
C ARG A 115 -2.19 1.47 18.02
N ARG A 116 -1.72 0.22 18.10
CA ARG A 116 -2.41 -0.93 17.48
C ARG A 116 -3.70 -1.29 18.21
N VAL A 117 -3.70 -1.19 19.54
CA VAL A 117 -4.84 -1.51 20.41
C VAL A 117 -5.85 -0.35 20.49
N GLY A 118 -5.45 0.85 20.05
CA GLY A 118 -6.31 2.04 20.04
C GLY A 118 -6.35 2.76 21.39
N LEU A 119 -5.29 2.60 22.19
CA LEU A 119 -5.03 3.34 23.43
C LEU A 119 -4.15 4.55 23.13
#